data_AF-A0A8T4HPK0-F1
#
_entry.id   AF-A0A8T4HPK0-F1
#
_cell.length_a   1.000
_cell.length_b   1.000
_cell.length_c   1.000
_cell.angle_alpha   90.00
_cell.angle_beta   90.00
_cell.angle_gamma   90.00
#
_symmetry.space_group_name_H-M   'P 1'
#
loop_
_entity.id
_entity.type
_entity.pdbx_description
1 polymer ?
#
loop_
_entity_poly.entity_id
_entity_poly.type
_entity_poly.pdbx_seq_one_letter_code
_entity_poly.pdbx_strand_id
1 'polypeptide(L)'
;MSEQDAPSIDTAKPHSARMYDYYLGGKTHYEADVQAAEAVVTKLPEIVTAARANRDFMIRVTRTLAAEYGVRQFLDIGSGIPTEPNLHQVAQSVAPEARVVYTDNDPIVLQYA
;
A
#
# COMPACT_ATOMS: atom_id res chain seq x y z
N MET A 1 -22.84 -3.85 -9.76
CA MET A 1 -22.97 -2.97 -8.59
C MET A 1 -23.30 -1.59 -9.11
N SER A 2 -24.39 -0.99 -8.64
CA SER A 2 -24.69 0.42 -8.93
C SER A 2 -23.63 1.31 -8.28
N GLU A 3 -23.35 2.48 -8.87
CA GLU A 3 -22.48 3.52 -8.26
C GLU A 3 -22.93 3.94 -6.84
N GLN A 4 -24.14 3.58 -6.42
CA GLN A 4 -24.73 3.90 -5.12
C GLN A 4 -24.31 2.95 -3.96
N ASP A 5 -23.59 1.86 -4.23
CA ASP A 5 -23.22 0.85 -3.21
C ASP A 5 -21.74 0.91 -2.78
N ALA A 6 -20.97 1.91 -3.22
CA ALA A 6 -19.56 2.03 -2.83
C ALA A 6 -19.47 2.35 -1.32
N PRO A 7 -18.74 1.56 -0.52
CA PRO A 7 -18.60 1.82 0.90
C PRO A 7 -18.03 3.22 1.15
N SER A 8 -18.71 3.99 1.99
CA SER A 8 -18.31 5.36 2.34
C SER A 8 -16.97 5.36 3.09
N ILE A 9 -16.12 6.35 2.78
CA ILE A 9 -14.86 6.56 3.50
C ILE A 9 -15.18 7.24 4.83
N ASP A 10 -15.15 6.47 5.91
CA ASP A 10 -15.18 7.01 7.27
C ASP A 10 -13.82 7.66 7.59
N THR A 11 -13.82 8.99 7.70
CA THR A 11 -12.62 9.81 8.00
C THR A 11 -12.42 10.06 9.49
N ALA A 12 -13.39 9.68 10.33
CA ALA A 12 -13.31 9.85 11.78
C ALA A 12 -12.66 8.64 12.47
N LYS A 13 -12.51 7.51 11.76
CA LYS A 13 -11.87 6.30 12.25
C LYS A 13 -10.52 6.07 11.56
N PRO A 14 -9.43 5.80 12.31
CA PRO A 14 -8.15 5.52 11.71
C PRO A 14 -8.16 4.20 10.94
N HIS A 15 -7.46 4.16 9.82
CA HIS A 15 -7.25 2.98 8.99
C HIS A 15 -5.76 2.70 8.79
N SER A 16 -5.37 1.42 8.81
CA SER A 16 -3.96 1.03 8.77
C SER A 16 -3.25 1.44 7.48
N ALA A 17 -3.94 1.40 6.32
CA ALA A 17 -3.38 1.84 5.04
C ALA A 17 -3.00 3.33 5.07
N ARG A 18 -3.86 4.17 5.65
CA ARG A 18 -3.69 5.62 5.78
C ARG A 18 -2.60 5.99 6.79
N MET A 19 -2.56 5.27 7.92
CA MET A 19 -1.44 5.39 8.87
C MET A 19 -0.11 4.98 8.23
N TYR A 20 -0.10 3.92 7.41
CA TYR A 20 1.09 3.47 6.71
C TYR A 20 1.57 4.49 5.67
N ASP A 21 0.63 5.08 4.90
CA ASP A 21 0.91 6.21 4.01
C ASP A 21 1.54 7.39 4.78
N TYR A 22 1.01 7.73 5.96
CA TYR A 22 1.60 8.74 6.84
C TYR A 22 3.05 8.42 7.22
N TYR A 23 3.35 7.19 7.66
CA TYR A 23 4.72 6.78 8.00
C TYR A 23 5.69 6.88 6.80
N LEU A 24 5.18 6.74 5.59
CA LEU A 24 5.97 6.88 4.35
C LEU A 24 6.10 8.33 3.87
N GLY A 25 5.44 9.29 4.54
CA GLY A 25 5.42 10.69 4.14
C GLY A 25 4.47 11.01 2.99
N GLY A 26 3.45 10.15 2.79
CA GLY A 26 2.36 10.37 1.85
C GLY A 26 1.42 11.48 2.31
N LYS A 27 0.23 11.56 1.70
CA LYS A 27 -0.77 12.62 1.97
C LYS A 27 -2.21 12.10 1.98
N THR A 28 -2.38 10.80 1.86
CA THR A 28 -3.69 10.15 1.75
C THR A 28 -4.07 9.63 3.13
N HIS A 29 -4.30 10.56 4.04
CA HIS A 29 -4.66 10.30 5.43
C HIS A 29 -5.46 11.47 5.99
N TYR A 30 -6.30 11.19 6.98
CA TYR A 30 -7.11 12.17 7.68
C TYR A 30 -6.59 12.38 9.10
N GLU A 31 -7.14 13.37 9.80
CA GLU A 31 -6.75 13.73 11.17
C GLU A 31 -6.76 12.53 12.13
N ALA A 32 -7.78 11.67 12.04
CA ALA A 32 -7.87 10.47 12.88
C ALA A 32 -6.70 9.49 12.64
N ASP A 33 -6.27 9.35 11.39
CA ASP A 33 -5.12 8.52 11.01
C ASP A 33 -3.81 9.10 11.56
N VAL A 34 -3.62 10.42 11.42
CA VAL A 34 -2.43 11.13 11.91
C VAL A 34 -2.30 11.01 13.43
N GLN A 35 -3.38 11.25 14.17
CA GLN A 35 -3.39 11.13 15.63
C GLN A 35 -3.05 9.71 16.08
N ALA A 36 -3.63 8.70 15.43
CA ALA A 36 -3.33 7.31 15.71
C ALA A 36 -1.87 6.97 15.37
N ALA A 37 -1.37 7.44 14.22
CA ALA A 37 -0.01 7.21 13.76
C ALA A 37 1.03 7.84 14.71
N GLU A 38 0.82 9.09 15.13
CA GLU A 38 1.67 9.80 16.09
C GLU A 38 1.70 9.14 17.48
N ALA A 39 0.55 8.59 17.91
CA ALA A 39 0.49 7.82 19.15
C ALA A 39 1.34 6.52 19.08
N VAL A 40 1.45 5.91 17.89
CA VAL A 40 2.35 4.78 17.65
C VAL A 40 3.80 5.25 17.59
N VAL A 41 4.11 6.31 16.84
CA VAL A 41 5.47 6.87 16.73
C VAL A 41 6.04 7.23 18.10
N THR A 42 5.22 7.80 18.98
CA THR A 42 5.62 8.13 20.36
C THR A 42 6.07 6.91 21.16
N LYS A 43 5.46 5.74 20.92
CA LYS A 43 5.73 4.49 21.65
C LYS A 43 6.76 3.60 20.95
N LEU A 44 6.84 3.69 19.63
CA LEU A 44 7.72 2.92 18.75
C LEU A 44 8.24 3.82 17.63
N PRO A 45 9.25 4.66 17.90
CA PRO A 45 9.82 5.58 16.90
C PRO A 45 10.31 4.88 15.63
N GLU A 46 10.73 3.62 15.75
CA GLU A 46 11.26 2.77 14.69
C GLU A 46 10.20 2.38 13.64
N ILE A 47 8.91 2.61 13.91
CA ILE A 47 7.82 2.27 12.98
C ILE A 47 7.99 2.92 11.61
N VAL A 48 8.52 4.15 11.56
CA VAL A 48 8.79 4.87 10.31
C VAL A 48 9.89 4.17 9.50
N THR A 49 10.96 3.76 10.18
CA THR A 49 12.05 2.98 9.57
C THR A 49 11.55 1.61 9.11
N ALA A 50 10.73 0.94 9.92
CA ALA A 50 10.14 -0.35 9.58
C ALA A 50 9.21 -0.24 8.36
N ALA A 51 8.40 0.82 8.26
CA ALA A 51 7.54 1.06 7.12
C ALA A 51 8.34 1.19 5.82
N ARG A 52 9.44 1.97 5.83
CA ARG A 52 10.35 2.11 4.69
C ARG A 52 11.03 0.79 4.33
N ALA A 53 11.56 0.08 5.33
CA ALA A 53 12.19 -1.21 5.12
C ALA A 53 11.22 -2.26 4.52
N ASN A 54 9.95 -2.21 4.91
CA ASN A 54 8.90 -3.04 4.33
C ASN A 54 8.64 -2.70 2.85
N ARG A 55 8.61 -1.41 2.47
CA ARG A 55 8.53 -1.01 1.05
C ARG A 55 9.73 -1.50 0.24
N ASP A 56 10.93 -1.32 0.78
CA ASP A 56 12.15 -1.77 0.11
C ASP A 56 12.17 -3.29 -0.07
N PHE A 57 11.67 -4.03 0.93
CA PHE A 57 11.52 -5.48 0.84
C PHE A 57 10.55 -5.89 -0.28
N MET A 58 9.37 -5.26 -0.36
CA MET A 58 8.40 -5.51 -1.43
C MET A 58 9.03 -5.32 -2.82
N ILE A 59 9.80 -4.24 -3.00
CA ILE A 59 10.48 -3.97 -4.27
C ILE A 59 11.50 -5.06 -4.61
N ARG A 60 12.35 -5.44 -3.65
CA ARG A 60 13.38 -6.47 -3.85
C ARG A 60 12.77 -7.83 -4.17
N VAL A 61 11.79 -8.26 -3.37
CA VAL A 61 11.17 -9.59 -3.55
C VAL A 61 10.39 -9.66 -4.86
N THR A 62 9.67 -8.61 -5.24
CA THR A 62 8.94 -8.56 -6.52
C THR A 62 9.91 -8.68 -7.70
N ARG A 63 11.02 -7.94 -7.65
CA ARG A 63 12.06 -8.01 -8.69
C ARG A 63 12.68 -9.40 -8.77
N THR A 64 13.06 -9.99 -7.64
CA THR A 64 13.62 -11.35 -7.59
C THR A 64 12.63 -12.39 -8.13
N LEU A 65 11.36 -12.34 -7.71
CA LEU A 65 10.32 -13.25 -8.22
C LEU A 65 10.13 -13.13 -9.73
N ALA A 66 10.10 -11.91 -10.27
CA ALA A 66 9.96 -11.69 -11.70
C ALA A 66 11.21 -12.12 -12.50
N ALA A 67 12.41 -11.73 -12.04
CA ALA A 67 13.66 -11.90 -12.78
C ALA A 67 14.23 -13.30 -12.66
N GLU A 68 14.28 -13.84 -11.44
CA GLU A 68 15.00 -15.09 -11.13
C GLU A 68 14.06 -16.30 -11.16
N TYR A 69 12.81 -16.12 -10.71
CA TYR A 69 11.84 -17.21 -10.59
C TYR A 69 10.79 -17.24 -11.71
N GLY A 70 10.84 -16.29 -12.65
CA GLY A 70 9.94 -16.29 -13.80
C GLY A 70 8.47 -16.03 -13.48
N VAL A 71 8.15 -15.44 -12.32
CA VAL A 71 6.76 -15.13 -11.95
C VAL A 71 6.20 -14.02 -12.85
N ARG A 72 4.99 -14.23 -13.38
CA ARG A 72 4.29 -13.30 -14.30
C ARG A 72 2.88 -12.91 -13.83
N GLN A 73 2.43 -13.47 -12.72
CA GLN A 73 1.10 -13.22 -12.17
C GLN A 73 1.24 -13.01 -10.68
N PHE A 74 0.77 -11.87 -10.19
CA PHE A 74 0.84 -11.48 -8.79
C PHE A 74 -0.58 -11.20 -8.28
N LEU A 75 -0.86 -11.65 -7.07
CA LEU A 75 -2.04 -11.26 -6.31
C LEU A 75 -1.53 -10.57 -5.04
N ASP A 76 -1.79 -9.28 -4.92
CA ASP A 76 -1.41 -8.46 -3.79
C ASP A 76 -2.62 -8.25 -2.88
N ILE A 77 -2.50 -8.68 -1.63
CA ILE A 77 -3.59 -8.68 -0.63
C ILE A 77 -3.22 -7.72 0.49
N GLY A 78 -3.98 -6.64 0.61
CA GLY A 78 -3.63 -5.48 1.44
C GLY A 78 -2.65 -4.56 0.70
N SER A 79 -2.99 -4.18 -0.54
CA SER A 79 -2.13 -3.36 -1.38
C SER A 79 -1.83 -1.98 -0.79
N GLY A 80 -2.74 -1.48 0.06
CA GLY A 80 -2.65 -0.17 0.67
C GLY A 80 -2.76 0.97 -0.34
N ILE A 81 -2.42 2.18 0.12
CA ILE A 81 -2.38 3.38 -0.72
C ILE A 81 -1.19 3.30 -1.68
N PRO A 82 -1.38 3.65 -2.97
CA PRO A 82 -0.30 3.61 -3.95
C PRO A 82 0.92 4.43 -3.51
N THR A 83 2.08 3.81 -3.53
CA THR A 83 3.37 4.46 -3.23
C THR A 83 4.37 4.00 -4.28
N GLU A 84 4.95 4.93 -5.03
CA GLU A 84 5.87 4.55 -6.10
C GLU A 84 7.25 4.08 -5.58
N PRO A 85 7.86 3.08 -6.23
CA PRO A 85 7.27 2.25 -7.27
C PRO A 85 6.26 1.24 -6.69
N ASN A 86 5.12 1.09 -7.35
CA ASN A 86 4.10 0.09 -7.07
C ASN A 86 4.54 -1.30 -7.57
N LEU A 87 3.95 -2.37 -7.03
CA LEU A 87 4.30 -3.75 -7.37
C LEU A 87 4.32 -4.02 -8.89
N HIS A 88 3.30 -3.58 -9.63
CA HIS A 88 3.21 -3.76 -11.07
C HIS A 88 4.31 -2.99 -11.81
N GLN A 89 4.68 -1.79 -11.37
CA GLN A 89 5.78 -1.03 -11.97
C GLN A 89 7.10 -1.79 -11.81
N VAL A 90 7.32 -2.41 -10.65
CA VAL A 90 8.51 -3.25 -10.41
C VAL A 90 8.47 -4.52 -11.27
N ALA A 91 7.37 -5.26 -11.28
CA ALA A 91 7.23 -6.49 -12.04
C ALA A 91 7.36 -6.25 -13.56
N GLN A 92 6.69 -5.23 -14.09
CA GLN A 92 6.66 -4.89 -15.52
C GLN A 92 7.96 -4.27 -16.02
N SER A 93 8.76 -3.65 -15.13
CA SER A 93 10.13 -3.23 -15.47
C SER A 93 11.05 -4.42 -15.80
N VAL A 94 10.74 -5.61 -15.30
CA VAL A 94 11.49 -6.85 -15.55
C VAL A 94 10.84 -7.67 -16.66
N ALA A 95 9.51 -7.80 -16.63
CA ALA A 95 8.73 -8.59 -17.56
C ALA A 95 7.45 -7.81 -17.94
N PRO A 96 7.44 -7.08 -19.07
CA PRO A 96 6.32 -6.21 -19.46
C PRO A 96 4.95 -6.91 -19.53
N GLU A 97 4.94 -8.22 -19.73
CA GLU A 97 3.74 -9.06 -19.75
C GLU A 97 3.20 -9.45 -18.36
N ALA A 98 3.87 -9.05 -17.28
CA ALA A 98 3.46 -9.35 -15.92
C ALA A 98 2.10 -8.71 -15.59
N ARG A 99 1.23 -9.50 -14.95
CA ARG A 99 -0.12 -9.12 -14.52
C ARG A 99 -0.19 -9.07 -13.01
N VAL A 100 -0.85 -8.06 -12.47
CA VAL A 100 -1.02 -7.86 -11.04
C VAL A 100 -2.49 -7.60 -10.76
N VAL A 101 -3.04 -8.31 -9.76
CA VAL A 101 -4.32 -7.98 -9.14
C VAL A 101 -4.04 -7.41 -7.77
N TYR A 102 -4.56 -6.22 -7.49
CA TYR A 102 -4.52 -5.59 -6.18
C TYR A 102 -5.84 -5.78 -5.47
N THR A 103 -5.78 -6.07 -4.17
CA THR A 103 -6.96 -6.16 -3.31
C THR A 103 -6.70 -5.43 -2.00
N ASP A 104 -7.67 -4.65 -1.57
CA ASP A 104 -7.67 -3.97 -0.28
C ASP A 104 -9.12 -3.80 0.20
N ASN A 105 -9.32 -3.65 1.50
CA ASN A 105 -10.64 -3.46 2.09
C ASN A 105 -10.88 -2.02 2.54
N ASP A 106 -9.87 -1.14 2.53
CA ASP A 106 -10.07 0.29 2.71
C ASP A 106 -10.64 0.90 1.41
N PRO A 107 -11.88 1.44 1.43
CA PRO A 107 -12.51 1.99 0.23
C PRO A 107 -11.72 3.11 -0.45
N ILE A 108 -10.81 3.78 0.27
CA ILE A 108 -9.95 4.83 -0.32
C ILE A 108 -9.01 4.27 -1.38
N VAL A 109 -8.59 3.00 -1.26
CA VAL A 109 -7.67 2.37 -2.21
C VAL A 109 -8.32 2.22 -3.58
N LEU A 110 -9.63 1.94 -3.62
CA LEU A 110 -10.40 1.84 -4.85
C LEU A 110 -10.45 3.16 -5.64
N GLN A 111 -10.24 4.32 -5.00
CA GLN A 111 -10.17 5.60 -5.71
C GLN A 111 -8.95 5.73 -6.62
N TYR A 112 -7.96 4.84 -6.47
CA TYR A 112 -6.74 4.81 -7.28
C TYR A 112 -6.68 3.63 -8.25
N ALA A 113 -7.76 2.84 -8.35
CA ALA A 113 -7.86 1.64 -9.18
C ALA A 113 -8.27 1.93 -10.62
#